data_AF-A0A2P6WHW9-F1
#
_entry.id   AF-A0A2P6WHW9-F1
#
_cell.length_a   1.000
_cell.length_b   1.000
_cell.length_c   1.000
_cell.angle_alpha   90.00
_cell.angle_beta   90.00
_cell.angle_gamma   90.00
#
_symmetry.space_group_name_H-M   'P 1'
#
loop_
_entity.id
_entity.type
_entity.pdbx_description
1 polymer ?
#
loop_
_entity_poly.entity_id
_entity_poly.type
_entity_poly.pdbx_seq_one_letter_code
_entity_poly.pdbx_strand_id
1 'polypeptide(L)'
;MAQLYAILGIVAVLLVLSVFASKAAVRLGVPTLLFFLALGMAAGSEGFGGIWFDYPKVVQGVGVVALAYILYAAGLETNTKDIRPQMWPALSLATLGIFVNCALIAAFARYVIKLN
;
A
#
# COMPACT_ATOMS: atom_id res chain seq x y z
N MET A 1 7.16 -16.46 -24.28
CA MET A 1 6.16 -15.57 -24.93
C MET A 1 4.74 -15.83 -24.43
N ALA A 2 4.16 -17.04 -24.57
CA ALA A 2 2.79 -17.32 -24.11
C ALA A 2 2.50 -16.98 -22.63
N GLN A 3 3.43 -17.30 -21.72
CA GLN A 3 3.30 -16.98 -20.29
C GLN A 3 3.29 -15.48 -19.99
N LEU A 4 4.03 -14.68 -20.76
CA LEU A 4 4.08 -13.22 -20.59
C LEU A 4 2.71 -12.60 -20.93
N TYR A 5 2.07 -13.05 -22.01
CA TYR A 5 0.74 -12.59 -22.39
C TYR A 5 -0.32 -12.95 -21.33
N ALA A 6 -0.24 -14.15 -20.75
CA ALA A 6 -1.14 -14.57 -19.69
C ALA A 6 -1.02 -13.67 -18.44
N ILE A 7 0.22 -13.36 -18.02
CA ILE A 7 0.46 -12.47 -16.87
C ILE A 7 -0.07 -11.07 -17.16
N LEU A 8 0.25 -10.50 -18.33
CA LEU A 8 -0.25 -9.18 -18.72
C LEU A 8 -1.79 -9.14 -18.80
N GLY A 9 -2.42 -10.21 -19.29
CA GLY A 9 -3.87 -10.35 -19.32
C GLY A 9 -4.49 -10.33 -17.92
N ILE A 10 -3.92 -11.10 -16.98
CA ILE A 10 -4.36 -11.13 -15.58
C ILE A 10 -4.20 -9.74 -14.94
N VAL A 11 -3.05 -9.09 -15.13
CA VAL A 11 -2.81 -7.74 -14.61
C VAL A 11 -3.83 -6.75 -15.20
N ALA A 12 -4.11 -6.81 -16.50
CA ALA A 12 -5.09 -5.94 -17.13
C ALA A 12 -6.50 -6.13 -16.54
N VAL A 13 -6.95 -7.39 -16.37
CA VAL A 13 -8.25 -7.69 -15.74
C VAL A 13 -8.30 -7.17 -14.31
N LEU A 14 -7.24 -7.40 -13.52
CA LEU A 14 -7.16 -6.91 -12.13
C LEU A 14 -7.17 -5.38 -12.05
N LEU A 15 -6.49 -4.68 -12.97
CA LEU A 15 -6.52 -3.22 -13.04
C LEU A 15 -7.91 -2.70 -13.40
N VAL A 16 -8.58 -3.32 -14.38
CA VAL A 16 -9.95 -2.96 -14.75
C VAL A 16 -10.91 -3.15 -13.58
N LEU A 17 -10.85 -4.31 -12.90
CA LEU A 17 -11.64 -4.58 -11.70
C LEU A 17 -11.36 -3.56 -10.58
N SER A 18 -10.09 -3.17 -10.40
CA SER A 18 -9.69 -2.14 -9.43
C SER A 18 -10.33 -0.78 -9.73
N VAL A 19 -10.38 -0.36 -11.01
CA VAL A 19 -11.06 0.90 -11.39
C VAL A 19 -12.56 0.86 -11.07
N PHE A 20 -13.23 -0.26 -11.35
CA PHE A 20 -14.65 -0.42 -11.01
C PHE A 20 -14.87 -0.43 -9.49
N ALA A 21 -14.02 -1.14 -8.74
CA ALA A 21 -14.08 -1.19 -7.30
C ALA A 21 -13.81 0.17 -6.66
N SER A 22 -12.90 0.98 -7.21
CA SER A 22 -12.66 2.35 -6.77
C SER A 22 -13.91 3.24 -6.92
N LYS A 23 -14.61 3.14 -8.07
CA LYS A 23 -15.88 3.85 -8.24
C LYS A 23 -16.97 3.36 -7.29
N ALA A 24 -17.03 2.06 -7.02
CA ALA A 24 -17.97 1.49 -6.07
C ALA A 24 -17.68 1.96 -4.62
N ALA A 25 -16.40 2.03 -4.23
CA ALA A 25 -15.97 2.50 -2.92
C ALA A 25 -16.46 3.93 -2.63
N VAL A 26 -16.32 4.82 -3.60
CA VAL A 26 -16.81 6.20 -3.52
C VAL A 26 -18.33 6.26 -3.35
N ARG A 27 -19.08 5.39 -4.05
CA ARG A 27 -20.56 5.34 -3.91
C ARG A 27 -21.02 4.78 -2.57
N LEU A 28 -20.28 3.81 -2.02
CA LEU A 28 -20.61 3.15 -0.75
C LEU A 28 -20.09 3.93 0.48
N GLY A 29 -19.26 4.97 0.28
CA GLY A 29 -18.68 5.78 1.36
C GLY A 29 -17.57 5.09 2.14
N VAL A 30 -16.99 4.01 1.60
CA VAL A 30 -15.97 3.18 2.26
C VAL A 30 -14.59 3.51 1.68
N PRO A 31 -13.49 3.44 2.47
CA PRO A 31 -12.14 3.67 1.96
C PRO A 31 -11.77 2.75 0.79
N THR A 32 -11.35 3.34 -0.33
CA THR A 32 -10.94 2.60 -1.55
C THR A 32 -9.86 1.57 -1.29
N LEU A 33 -8.97 1.83 -0.33
CA LEU A 33 -7.89 0.91 0.06
C LEU A 33 -8.41 -0.47 0.47
N LEU A 34 -9.55 -0.54 1.16
CA LEU A 34 -10.15 -1.82 1.60
C LEU A 34 -10.59 -2.66 0.40
N PHE A 35 -11.11 -2.04 -0.66
CA PHE A 35 -11.48 -2.75 -1.88
C PHE A 35 -10.26 -3.28 -2.63
N PHE A 36 -9.18 -2.49 -2.73
CA PHE A 36 -7.94 -2.98 -3.33
C PHE A 36 -7.33 -4.14 -2.54
N LEU A 37 -7.37 -4.07 -1.21
CA LEU A 37 -6.94 -5.17 -0.34
C LEU A 37 -7.81 -6.41 -0.57
N ALA A 38 -9.14 -6.28 -0.55
CA ALA A 38 -10.06 -7.39 -0.73
C ALA A 38 -9.92 -8.03 -2.12
N LEU A 39 -9.79 -7.24 -3.18
CA LEU A 39 -9.52 -7.73 -4.53
C LEU A 39 -8.19 -8.48 -4.60
N GLY A 40 -7.13 -7.93 -3.99
CA GLY A 40 -5.81 -8.58 -3.93
C GLY A 40 -5.87 -9.92 -3.18
N MET A 41 -6.54 -9.96 -2.03
CA MET A 41 -6.76 -11.19 -1.27
C MET A 41 -7.59 -12.21 -2.06
N ALA A 42 -8.66 -11.77 -2.72
CA ALA A 42 -9.49 -12.62 -3.56
C ALA A 42 -8.74 -13.15 -4.79
N ALA A 43 -7.79 -12.38 -5.33
CA ALA A 43 -6.95 -12.82 -6.44
C ALA A 43 -5.79 -13.73 -5.99
N GLY A 44 -5.36 -13.64 -4.74
CA GLY A 44 -4.26 -14.41 -4.17
C GLY A 44 -4.50 -15.92 -4.14
N SER A 45 -3.49 -16.65 -3.69
CA SER A 45 -3.48 -18.13 -3.68
C SER A 45 -4.59 -18.74 -2.81
N GLU A 46 -4.97 -18.07 -1.72
CA GLU A 46 -6.06 -18.50 -0.82
C GLU A 46 -7.43 -17.94 -1.26
N GLY A 47 -7.44 -17.05 -2.26
CA GLY A 47 -8.64 -16.44 -2.80
C GLY A 47 -9.23 -17.23 -3.96
N PHE A 48 -10.35 -16.72 -4.48
CA PHE A 48 -11.04 -17.29 -5.65
C PHE A 48 -10.18 -17.30 -6.93
N GLY A 49 -9.23 -16.37 -7.05
CA GLY A 49 -8.33 -16.26 -8.20
C GLY A 49 -7.20 -17.30 -8.22
N GLY A 50 -6.86 -17.89 -7.07
CA GLY A 50 -5.87 -18.96 -6.96
C GLY A 50 -4.48 -18.60 -7.50
N ILE A 51 -4.12 -17.32 -7.57
CA ILE A 51 -2.87 -16.91 -8.22
C ILE A 51 -1.70 -17.16 -7.26
N TRP A 52 -0.89 -18.15 -7.59
CA TRP A 52 0.31 -18.51 -6.83
C TRP A 52 1.47 -17.61 -7.24
N PHE A 53 1.88 -16.72 -6.34
CA PHE A 53 2.95 -15.75 -6.56
C PHE A 53 4.11 -16.01 -5.59
N ASP A 54 5.18 -16.63 -6.08
CA ASP A 54 6.43 -16.81 -5.34
C ASP A 54 7.61 -16.17 -6.08
N TYR A 55 7.47 -14.86 -6.36
CA TYR A 55 8.52 -14.07 -7.01
C TYR A 55 8.87 -12.81 -6.20
N PRO A 56 9.57 -12.95 -5.07
CA PRO A 56 9.89 -11.83 -4.19
C PRO A 56 10.61 -10.67 -4.90
N LYS A 57 11.50 -10.97 -5.86
CA LYS A 57 12.24 -9.96 -6.63
C LYS A 57 11.33 -9.08 -7.50
N VAL A 58 10.31 -9.68 -8.12
CA VAL A 58 9.36 -8.95 -8.97
C VAL A 58 8.44 -8.10 -8.09
N VAL A 59 7.92 -8.67 -7.00
CA VAL A 59 7.07 -7.95 -6.04
C VAL A 59 7.81 -6.77 -5.43
N GLN A 60 9.07 -6.95 -5.02
CA GLN A 60 9.91 -5.87 -4.51
C GLN A 60 10.13 -4.79 -5.58
N GLY A 61 10.44 -5.17 -6.82
CA GLY A 61 10.64 -4.20 -7.90
C GLY A 61 9.41 -3.35 -8.18
N VAL A 62 8.24 -3.98 -8.30
CA VAL A 62 6.96 -3.27 -8.47
C VAL A 62 6.64 -2.40 -7.25
N GLY A 63 6.84 -2.93 -6.04
CA GLY A 63 6.61 -2.21 -4.79
C GLY A 63 7.50 -0.98 -4.63
N VAL A 64 8.78 -1.06 -5.00
CA VAL A 64 9.71 0.09 -4.97
C VAL A 64 9.29 1.16 -5.96
N VAL A 65 8.93 0.78 -7.20
CA VAL A 65 8.46 1.74 -8.22
C VAL A 65 7.16 2.41 -7.78
N ALA A 66 6.21 1.63 -7.26
CA ALA A 66 4.95 2.15 -6.74
C ALA A 66 5.16 3.09 -5.54
N LEU A 67 6.00 2.70 -4.58
CA LEU A 67 6.31 3.50 -3.40
C LEU A 67 7.00 4.82 -3.79
N ALA A 68 7.96 4.76 -4.70
CA ALA A 68 8.63 5.97 -5.21
C ALA A 68 7.61 6.92 -5.88
N TYR A 69 6.69 6.39 -6.68
CA TYR A 69 5.62 7.18 -7.29
C TYR A 69 4.68 7.79 -6.24
N ILE A 70 4.25 7.01 -5.25
CA ILE A 70 3.36 7.48 -4.17
C ILE A 70 4.01 8.62 -3.38
N LEU A 71 5.27 8.44 -2.95
CA LEU A 71 6.01 9.46 -2.20
C LEU A 71 6.24 10.72 -3.05
N TYR A 72 6.54 10.55 -4.34
CA TYR A 72 6.72 11.66 -5.25
C TYR A 72 5.42 12.45 -5.48
N ALA A 73 4.31 11.76 -5.74
CA ALA A 73 3.00 12.37 -5.92
C ALA A 73 2.57 13.16 -4.68
N ALA A 74 2.70 12.55 -3.49
CA ALA A 74 2.39 13.23 -2.23
C ALA A 74 3.24 14.50 -2.00
N GLY A 75 4.52 14.46 -2.42
CA GLY A 75 5.40 15.63 -2.38
C GLY A 75 5.01 16.74 -3.36
N LEU A 76 4.51 16.39 -4.55
CA LEU A 76 4.05 17.36 -5.56
C LEU A 76 2.71 18.01 -5.23
N GLU A 77 1.77 17.26 -4.67
CA GLU A 77 0.43 17.76 -4.28
C GLU A 77 0.51 18.71 -3.07
N THR A 78 1.64 18.70 -2.37
CA THR A 78 1.87 19.48 -1.16
C THR A 78 2.24 20.94 -1.48
N ASN A 79 1.38 21.89 -1.10
CA ASN A 79 1.69 23.32 -1.20
C ASN A 79 2.67 23.75 -0.09
N THR A 80 3.88 24.12 -0.49
CA THR A 80 4.94 24.56 0.42
C THR A 80 4.56 25.78 1.26
N LYS A 81 3.67 26.65 0.76
CA LYS A 81 3.22 27.84 1.49
C LYS A 81 2.33 27.48 2.68
N ASP A 82 1.54 26.42 2.55
CA ASP A 82 0.60 25.99 3.57
C ASP A 82 1.29 25.19 4.68
N ILE A 83 2.38 24.50 4.37
CA ILE A 83 3.15 23.69 5.34
C ILE A 83 4.19 24.51 6.11
N ARG A 84 4.75 25.56 5.50
CA ARG A 84 5.84 26.34 6.08
C ARG A 84 5.58 26.79 7.54
N PRO A 85 4.37 27.24 7.93
CA PRO A 85 4.10 27.65 9.31
C PRO A 85 4.12 26.50 10.32
N GLN A 86 3.81 25.27 9.92
CA GLN A 86 3.73 24.08 10.80
C GLN A 86 4.90 23.11 10.60
N MET A 87 5.96 23.53 9.92
CA MET A 87 7.09 22.69 9.57
C MET A 87 7.80 22.09 10.80
N TRP A 88 7.98 22.87 11.87
CA TRP A 88 8.61 22.40 13.11
C TRP A 88 7.80 21.30 13.83
N PRO A 89 6.50 21.50 14.11
CA PRO A 89 5.64 20.42 14.62
C PRO A 89 5.64 19.19 13.71
N ALA A 90 5.54 19.37 12.38
CA ALA A 90 5.52 18.27 11.44
C ALA A 90 6.82 17.45 11.47
N LEU A 91 7.98 18.11 11.49
CA LEU A 91 9.30 17.45 11.62
C LEU A 91 9.43 16.69 12.93
N SER A 92 8.96 17.26 14.04
CA SER A 92 8.97 16.60 15.34
C SER A 92 8.09 15.34 15.35
N LEU A 93 6.87 15.43 14.82
CA LEU A 93 5.96 14.28 14.67
C LEU A 93 6.56 13.20 13.75
N ALA A 94 7.18 13.58 12.64
CA ALA A 94 7.81 12.65 11.70
C ALA A 94 9.09 11.98 12.23
N THR A 95 9.73 12.55 13.26
CA THR A 95 10.97 11.99 13.84
C THR A 95 10.71 11.40 15.21
N LEU A 96 10.49 12.24 16.22
CA LEU A 96 10.25 11.84 17.60
C LEU A 96 8.93 11.08 17.74
N GLY A 97 7.86 11.54 17.08
CA GLY A 97 6.57 10.87 17.13
C GLY A 97 6.65 9.44 16.58
N ILE A 98 7.27 9.26 15.42
CA ILE A 98 7.51 7.93 14.84
C ILE A 98 8.43 7.08 15.72
N PHE A 99 9.50 7.65 16.27
CA PHE A 99 10.40 6.91 17.17
C PHE A 99 9.66 6.35 18.38
N VAL A 100 8.86 7.18 19.06
CA VAL A 100 8.06 6.76 20.22
C VAL A 100 7.02 5.72 19.81
N ASN A 101 6.32 5.93 18.69
CA ASN A 101 5.33 4.96 18.19
C ASN A 101 5.96 3.60 17.88
N CYS A 102 7.10 3.59 17.18
CA CYS A 102 7.85 2.38 16.88
C CYS A 102 8.33 1.67 18.16
N ALA A 103 8.85 2.42 19.15
CA ALA A 103 9.31 1.84 20.41
C ALA A 103 8.16 1.21 21.22
N LEU A 104 7.00 1.88 21.28
CA LEU A 104 5.81 1.37 21.96
C LEU A 104 5.27 0.10 21.30
N ILE A 105 5.11 0.13 19.97
CA ILE A 105 4.64 -1.04 19.21
C ILE A 105 5.64 -2.20 19.33
N ALA A 106 6.95 -1.93 19.25
CA ALA A 106 7.98 -2.95 19.43
C ALA A 106 7.94 -3.57 20.82
N ALA A 107 7.81 -2.77 21.89
CA ALA A 107 7.69 -3.28 23.26
C ALA A 107 6.41 -4.10 23.46
N PHE A 108 5.28 -3.62 22.94
CA PHE A 108 4.00 -4.33 22.99
C PHE A 108 4.05 -5.65 22.23
N ALA A 109 4.58 -5.64 21.00
CA ALA A 109 4.75 -6.84 20.19
C ALA A 109 5.69 -7.85 20.87
N ARG A 110 6.79 -7.38 21.49
CA ARG A 110 7.69 -8.24 22.27
C ARG A 110 6.97 -8.90 23.44
N TYR A 111 6.13 -8.15 24.15
CA TYR A 111 5.36 -8.67 25.28
C TYR A 111 4.30 -9.70 24.84
N VAL A 112 3.49 -9.38 23.83
CA VAL A 112 2.38 -10.23 23.38
C VAL A 112 2.86 -11.48 22.64
N ILE A 113 3.79 -11.31 21.70
CA ILE A 113 4.27 -12.39 20.83
C ILE A 113 5.42 -13.16 21.51
N LYS A 114 5.88 -12.71 22.69
CA LYS A 114 7.03 -13.27 23.41
C LYS A 114 8.27 -13.38 22.51
N LEU A 115 8.52 -12.33 21.72
CA LEU A 115 9.78 -12.25 20.96
C LEU A 115 10.93 -12.19 21.97
N ASN A 116 11.88 -13.10 21.80
CA ASN A 116 13.10 -13.13 22.62
C ASN A 116 14.00 -11.95 22.28
#